data_AF-A0A7C0W679-F1
#
_entry.id   AF-A0A7C0W679-F1
#
_cell.length_a   1.000
_cell.length_b   1.000
_cell.length_c   1.000
_cell.angle_alpha   90.00
_cell.angle_beta   90.00
_cell.angle_gamma   90.00
#
_symmetry.space_group_name_H-M   'P 1'
#
loop_
_entity.id
_entity.type
_entity.pdbx_description
1 polymer ?
#
loop_
_entity_poly.entity_id
_entity_poly.type
_entity_poly.pdbx_seq_one_letter_code
_entity_poly.pdbx_strand_id
1 'polypeptide(L)' 'MKLKHLVSDFTGTLSVGGKLLPGVKERLNKLSELLEVHVLTSDTFGKAKAELKDVHCQTHILKGDYHDIQKEEYVL' A
#
# COMPACT_ATOMS: atom_id res chain seq x y z
N MET A 1 24.59 2.37 0.88
CA MET A 1 23.16 2.75 0.99
C MET A 1 22.35 1.51 1.33
N LYS A 2 21.37 1.60 2.24
CA LYS A 2 20.41 0.51 2.53
C LYS A 2 19.01 1.02 2.17
N LEU A 3 18.19 0.17 1.54
CA LEU A 3 16.76 0.47 1.38
C LEU A 3 16.11 0.50 2.77
N LYS A 4 15.20 1.45 2.99
CA LYS A 4 14.46 1.61 4.25
C LYS A 4 12.94 1.53 4.07
N HIS A 5 12.43 1.90 2.90
CA HIS A 5 11.00 2.03 2.65
C HIS A 5 10.60 1.23 1.40
N LEU A 6 9.43 0.61 1.47
CA LEU A 6 8.70 0.05 0.34
C LEU A 6 7.41 0.85 0.20
N VAL A 7 7.20 1.49 -0.95
CA VAL A 7 5.98 2.25 -1.24
C VAL A 7 5.25 1.57 -2.41
N SER A 8 3.98 1.24 -2.25
CA SER A 8 3.18 0.54 -3.27
C SER A 8 1.77 1.11 -3.39
N ASP A 9 1.16 0.95 -4.57
CA ASP A 9 -0.28 1.09 -4.76
C ASP A 9 -1.01 -0.19 -4.28
N PHE A 10 -2.32 -0.11 -4.03
CA PHE A 10 -3.17 -1.24 -3.70
C PHE A 10 -3.86 -1.85 -4.92
N THR A 11 -4.64 -1.07 -5.67
CA THR A 11 -5.47 -1.59 -6.76
C THR A 11 -4.63 -1.81 -8.01
N GLY A 12 -4.75 -2.99 -8.65
CA GLY A 12 -3.98 -3.31 -9.86
C GLY A 12 -2.50 -3.62 -9.61
N THR A 13 -2.07 -3.61 -8.35
CA THR A 13 -0.71 -4.00 -7.92
C THR A 13 -0.77 -5.14 -6.89
N LEU A 14 -1.34 -4.86 -5.72
CA LEU A 14 -1.44 -5.85 -4.62
C LEU A 14 -2.76 -6.62 -4.64
N SER A 15 -3.76 -6.10 -5.36
CA SER A 15 -5.13 -6.58 -5.34
C SER A 15 -5.78 -6.62 -6.73
N VAL A 16 -6.76 -7.51 -6.87
CA VAL A 16 -7.66 -7.58 -8.02
C VAL A 16 -9.10 -7.50 -7.50
N GLY A 17 -9.91 -6.59 -8.05
CA GLY A 17 -11.29 -6.37 -7.59
C GLY A 17 -11.42 -5.81 -6.16
N GLY A 18 -10.33 -5.26 -5.63
CA GLY A 18 -10.23 -4.78 -4.24
C GLY A 18 -9.98 -5.87 -3.21
N LYS A 19 -9.55 -7.07 -3.63
CA LYS A 19 -9.14 -8.17 -2.74
C LYS A 19 -7.65 -8.45 -2.92
N LEU A 20 -6.92 -8.60 -1.83
CA LEU A 20 -5.49 -8.94 -1.90
C LEU A 20 -5.29 -10.26 -2.65
N LEU A 21 -4.23 -10.31 -3.46
CA LEU A 21 -3.83 -11.56 -4.10
C LEU A 21 -3.31 -12.56 -3.05
N PRO A 22 -3.53 -13.88 -3.25
CA PRO A 22 -3.04 -14.89 -2.33
C PRO A 22 -1.53 -14.78 -2.08
N GLY A 23 -1.12 -14.81 -0.81
CA GLY A 23 0.30 -14.73 -0.44
C GLY A 23 0.87 -13.31 -0.32
N VAL A 24 0.14 -12.26 -0.75
CA VAL A 24 0.64 -10.88 -0.68
C VAL A 24 0.76 -10.41 0.76
N LYS A 25 -0.24 -10.68 1.60
CA LYS A 25 -0.22 -10.34 3.03
C LYS A 25 1.01 -10.90 3.73
N GLU A 26 1.30 -12.19 3.53
CA GLU A 26 2.42 -12.87 4.16
C GLU A 26 3.76 -12.32 3.68
N ARG A 27 3.88 -11.97 2.39
CA ARG A 27 5.09 -11.38 1.82
C ARG A 27 5.32 -9.95 2.32
N LEU A 28 4.27 -9.13 2.39
CA LEU A 28 4.36 -7.77 2.93
C LEU A 28 4.76 -7.80 4.41
N ASN A 29 4.19 -8.71 5.20
CA ASN A 29 4.55 -8.84 6.62
C ASN A 29 5.99 -9.31 6.82
N LYS A 30 6.52 -10.18 5.94
CA LYS A 30 7.95 -10.54 5.98
C LYS A 30 8.85 -9.38 5.56
N LEU A 31 8.42 -8.61 4.56
CA LEU A 31 9.17 -7.43 4.12
C LEU A 31 9.17 -6.34 5.19
N SER A 32 8.12 -6.24 6.01
CA SER A 32 8.03 -5.25 7.07
C SER A 32 9.03 -5.46 8.21
N GLU A 33 9.61 -6.66 8.32
CA GLU A 33 10.73 -6.93 9.23
C GLU A 33 12.03 -6.25 8.78
N LEU A 34 12.12 -5.85 7.51
CA LEU A 34 13.32 -5.27 6.89
C LEU A 34 13.12 -3.82 6.43
N LEU A 35 11.90 -3.46 6.04
CA LEU A 35 11.53 -2.17 5.44
C LEU A 35 10.25 -1.63 6.07
N GLU A 36 10.12 -0.31 6.14
CA GLU A 36 8.82 0.29 6.41
C GLU A 36 7.94 0.19 5.16
N VAL A 37 6.80 -0.51 5.27
CA VAL A 37 5.87 -0.72 4.17
C VAL A 37 4.78 0.33 4.19
N HIS A 38 4.61 1.03 3.08
CA HIS A 38 3.64 2.08 2.86
C HIS A 38 2.75 1.73 1.67
N VAL A 39 1.44 1.79 1.85
CA VAL A 39 0.46 1.55 0.79
C VAL A 39 -0.35 2.81 0.55
N LEU A 40 -0.23 3.39 -0.64
CA LEU A 40 -0.94 4.59 -1.06
C LEU A 40 -2.11 4.18 -1.96
N THR A 41 -3.32 4.57 -1.62
CA THR A 41 -4.53 4.17 -2.37
C THR A 41 -5.63 5.21 -2.24
N SER A 42 -6.52 5.31 -3.23
CA SER A 42 -7.74 6.13 -3.11
C SER A 42 -8.79 5.52 -2.19
N ASP A 43 -8.75 4.19 -2.02
CA ASP A 43 -9.71 3.36 -1.28
C ASP A 43 -11.18 3.79 -1.37
N THR A 44 -11.65 4.10 -2.58
CA THR A 44 -12.98 4.69 -2.83
C THR A 44 -14.14 3.88 -2.25
N PHE A 45 -13.95 2.56 -2.06
CA PHE A 45 -14.96 1.64 -1.54
C PHE A 45 -14.62 1.05 -0.16
N GLY A 46 -13.56 1.51 0.51
CA GLY A 46 -13.15 1.02 1.83
C GLY A 46 -12.59 -0.41 1.85
N LYS A 47 -12.38 -1.01 0.67
CA LYS A 47 -11.90 -2.40 0.53
C LYS A 47 -10.42 -2.53 0.86
N ALA A 48 -9.60 -1.55 0.47
CA ALA A 48 -8.18 -1.59 0.72
C ALA A 48 -7.89 -1.56 2.23
N LYS A 49 -8.54 -0.64 2.96
CA LYS A 49 -8.42 -0.59 4.42
C LYS A 49 -8.88 -1.88 5.10
N ALA A 50 -9.93 -2.52 4.59
CA ALA A 50 -10.42 -3.78 5.13
C ALA A 50 -9.45 -4.95 4.91
N GLU A 51 -8.88 -5.06 3.70
CA GLU A 51 -7.96 -6.14 3.34
C GLU A 51 -6.57 -5.96 3.99
N LEU A 52 -6.12 -4.71 4.18
CA LEU A 52 -4.83 -4.38 4.78
C LEU A 52 -4.85 -4.36 6.32
N LYS A 53 -6.01 -4.56 6.96
CA LYS A 53 -6.16 -4.43 8.43
C LYS A 53 -5.19 -5.29 9.25
N ASP A 54 -4.79 -6.44 8.70
CA ASP A 54 -3.89 -7.42 9.33
C ASP A 54 -2.52 -7.46 8.63
N VAL A 55 -2.22 -6.47 7.80
CA VAL A 55 -0.93 -6.29 7.12
C VAL A 55 -0.13 -5.26 7.91
N HIS A 56 1.13 -5.55 8.17
CA HIS A 56 2.06 -4.67 8.87
C HIS A 56 2.56 -3.56 7.93
N CYS A 57 1.66 -2.65 7.56
CA CYS A 57 1.95 -1.51 6.68
C CYS A 57 1.21 -0.25 7.13
N GLN A 58 1.75 0.91 6.76
CA GLN A 58 1.05 2.19 6.86
C GLN A 58 0.18 2.37 5.61
N THR A 59 -1.13 2.55 5.80
CA THR A 59 -2.05 2.80 4.68
C THR A 59 -2.34 4.29 4.60
N HIS A 60 -2.03 4.89 3.45
CA HIS A 60 -2.27 6.30 3.14
C HIS A 60 -3.43 6.40 2.15
N ILE A 61 -4.54 6.98 2.61
CA ILE A 61 -5.70 7.25 1.75
C ILE A 61 -5.50 8.59 1.06
N LEU A 62 -5.29 8.52 -0.25
CA LEU A 62 -5.14 9.69 -1.11
C LEU A 62 -6.50 10.38 -1.29
N LYS A 63 -6.49 11.71 -1.38
CA LYS A 63 -7.71 12.53 -1.44
C LYS A 63 -7.72 13.42 -2.67
N GLY A 64 -8.89 13.61 -3.29
CA GLY A 64 -9.04 14.47 -4.47
C GLY A 64 -8.58 13.78 -5.75
N ASP A 65 -8.37 14.55 -6.82
CA ASP A 65 -8.18 13.99 -8.16
C ASP A 65 -6.70 13.82 -8.57
N TYR A 66 -5.77 14.39 -7.79
CA TYR A 66 -4.35 14.48 -8.14
C TYR A 66 -3.48 13.44 -7.41
N HIS A 67 -3.87 12.16 -7.49
CA HIS A 67 -3.17 11.07 -6.81
C HIS A 67 -1.72 10.88 -7.29
N ASP A 68 -1.45 11.19 -8.56
CA ASP A 68 -0.13 11.02 -9.17
C ASP A 68 0.89 11.96 -8.50
N ILE A 69 0.50 13.22 -8.27
CA ILE A 69 1.30 14.23 -7.56
C ILE A 69 1.50 13.83 -6.09
N GLN A 70 0.44 13.37 -5.41
CA GLN A 70 0.55 12.96 -4.01
C GLN A 70 1.47 11.76 -3.80
N LYS A 71 1.55 10.87 -4.79
CA LYS A 71 2.49 9.73 -4.76
C LYS A 71 3.93 10.21 -4.93
N GLU A 72 4.18 11.16 -5.82
CA GLU A 72 5.50 11.75 -6.02
C GLU A 72 5.96 12.51 -4.76
N GLU A 73 5.11 13.37 -4.20
CA GLU A 73 5.38 14.12 -2.96
C GLU A 73 5.67 13.21 -1.75
N TYR A 74 5.16 11.98 -1.74
CA TYR A 74 5.39 11.06 -0.62
C TYR A 74 6.81 10.48 -0.61
N VAL A 75 7.45 10.37 -1.79
CA VAL A 75 8.75 9.70 -1.94
C VAL A 75 9.91 10.69 -2.05
N LEU A 76 9.63 11.96 -2.36
CA LEU A 76 10.60 13.06 -2.41
C LEU A 76 10.84 13.68 -1.04
#